data_AF-A0AAE2BU06-F1
#
_entry.id   AF-A0AAE2BU06-F1
#
_cell.length_a   1.000
_cell.length_b   1.000
_cell.length_c   1.000
_cell.angle_alpha   90.00
_cell.angle_beta   90.00
_cell.angle_gamma   90.00
#
_symmetry.space_group_name_H-M   'P 1'
#
loop_
_entity.id
_entity.type
_entity.pdbx_description
1 polymer ?
#
loop_
_entity_poly.entity_id
_entity_poly.type
_entity_poly.pdbx_seq_one_letter_code
_entity_poly.pdbx_strand_id
1 'polypeptide(L)'
;MANLTKLDFIALDVSGTNYLSWVLDAEFHLTSNKFGETIKENTTASEQDCAMILLRHHLHESLKSQYLTVKSSFQLWRSLKDRFDHQKTVILPRARYEWIQLQLQDFKMITKYNSEMFRIVSKLRLCGEDVTDEQMLKKTFSTFHASNLVLQQQYRECGFNTYSELISCLLVAEENNQLLLNNHHTRPTGSKPLPENSVALPEANTTSSKKGSGRYHGSPRGHSYGHGRGHGARGRGRGNGHGNHHSTWINPNI
;
A
#
# COMPACT_ATOMS: atom_id res chain seq x y z
N MET A 1 8.86 17.76 -42.78
CA MET A 1 8.64 16.44 -42.15
C MET A 1 9.84 16.15 -41.27
N ALA A 2 9.70 16.28 -39.95
CA ALA A 2 10.79 15.95 -39.04
C ALA A 2 10.72 14.44 -38.77
N ASN A 3 11.72 13.69 -39.24
CA ASN A 3 11.99 12.38 -38.69
C ASN A 3 12.46 12.62 -37.24
N LEU A 4 11.50 12.63 -36.31
CA LEU A 4 11.79 12.59 -34.88
C LEU A 4 12.44 11.24 -34.63
N THR A 5 13.77 11.19 -34.68
CA THR A 5 14.53 10.05 -34.21
C THR A 5 14.07 9.78 -32.79
N LYS A 6 13.52 8.59 -32.57
CA LYS A 6 12.99 8.16 -31.29
C LYS A 6 14.13 8.19 -30.28
N LEU A 7 13.99 8.99 -29.24
CA LEU A 7 14.96 9.01 -28.14
C LEU A 7 14.94 7.66 -27.42
N ASP A 8 16.11 7.20 -26.99
CA ASP A 8 16.24 5.97 -26.21
C ASP A 8 15.70 6.16 -24.79
N PHE A 9 15.89 7.36 -24.23
CA PHE A 9 15.36 7.79 -22.93
C PHE A 9 14.98 9.29 -22.95
N ILE A 10 14.38 9.78 -21.86
CA ILE A 10 13.87 11.15 -21.80
C ILE A 10 15.03 12.14 -21.92
N ALA A 11 14.92 13.15 -22.79
CA ALA A 11 15.95 14.18 -22.93
C ALA A 11 16.09 15.05 -21.66
N LEU A 12 17.30 15.53 -21.40
CA LEU A 12 17.58 16.46 -20.31
C LEU A 12 16.82 17.76 -20.55
N ASP A 13 15.94 18.11 -19.61
CA ASP A 13 15.16 19.34 -19.68
C ASP A 13 16.02 20.57 -19.38
N VAL A 14 15.63 21.72 -19.94
CA VAL A 14 16.34 22.99 -19.76
C VAL A 14 16.38 23.42 -18.30
N SER A 15 15.35 23.10 -17.52
CA SER A 15 15.30 23.39 -16.09
C SER A 15 16.26 22.51 -15.27
N GLY A 16 16.68 21.36 -15.82
CA GLY A 16 17.45 20.35 -15.10
C GLY A 16 16.64 19.54 -14.08
N THR A 17 15.33 19.68 -14.02
CA THR A 17 14.49 18.98 -13.03
C THR A 17 14.58 17.45 -13.11
N ASN A 18 14.85 16.91 -14.30
CA ASN A 18 15.09 15.48 -14.52
C ASN A 18 16.58 15.11 -14.61
N TYR A 19 17.49 15.98 -14.19
CA TYR A 19 18.94 15.78 -14.34
C TYR A 19 19.44 14.48 -13.68
N LEU A 20 19.00 14.18 -12.46
CA LEU A 20 19.47 12.97 -11.75
C LEU A 20 19.03 11.67 -12.42
N SER A 21 17.77 11.59 -12.87
CA SER A 21 17.30 10.45 -13.65
C SER A 21 18.00 10.36 -15.00
N TRP A 22 18.20 11.50 -15.67
CA TRP A 22 18.88 11.56 -16.95
C TRP A 22 20.34 11.08 -16.86
N VAL A 23 21.06 11.46 -15.80
CA VAL A 23 22.43 10.99 -15.56
C VAL A 23 22.47 9.46 -15.47
N LEU A 24 21.56 8.86 -14.70
CA LEU A 24 21.51 7.39 -14.59
C LEU A 24 21.24 6.73 -15.94
N ASP A 25 20.23 7.21 -16.67
CA ASP A 25 19.88 6.65 -17.98
C ASP A 25 21.07 6.78 -18.95
N ALA A 26 21.70 7.96 -19.00
CA ALA A 26 22.87 8.20 -19.84
C ALA A 26 24.05 7.31 -19.46
N GLU A 27 24.35 7.11 -18.17
CA GLU A 27 25.39 6.20 -17.70
C GLU A 27 25.09 4.74 -18.10
N PHE A 28 23.85 4.27 -17.96
CA PHE A 28 23.45 2.94 -18.39
C PHE A 28 23.61 2.75 -19.90
N HIS A 29 23.20 3.72 -20.71
CA HIS A 29 23.36 3.62 -22.16
C HIS A 29 24.83 3.72 -22.61
N LEU A 30 25.63 4.58 -21.98
CA LEU A 30 27.06 4.66 -22.26
C LEU A 30 27.78 3.36 -21.89
N THR A 31 27.49 2.79 -20.72
CA THR A 31 28.09 1.52 -20.29
C THR A 31 27.65 0.33 -21.16
N SER A 32 26.37 0.22 -21.49
CA SER A 32 25.83 -0.82 -22.39
C SER A 32 26.50 -0.79 -23.77
N ASN A 33 26.77 0.41 -24.29
CA ASN A 33 27.45 0.60 -25.56
C ASN A 33 28.98 0.54 -25.48
N LYS A 34 29.57 0.17 -24.33
CA LYS A 34 31.02 0.13 -24.06
C LYS A 34 31.72 1.50 -24.16
N PHE A 35 30.97 2.59 -24.05
CA PHE A 35 31.46 3.97 -24.05
C PHE A 35 31.57 4.57 -22.64
N GLY A 36 31.34 3.79 -21.58
CA GLY A 36 31.34 4.29 -20.19
C GLY A 36 32.66 4.95 -19.74
N GLU A 37 33.80 4.60 -20.33
CA GLU A 37 35.09 5.23 -20.02
C GLU A 37 35.27 6.60 -20.71
N THR A 38 34.45 6.96 -21.70
CA THR A 38 34.53 8.24 -22.45
C THR A 38 34.09 9.47 -21.66
N ILE A 39 33.41 9.25 -20.54
CA ILE A 39 33.07 10.28 -19.55
C ILE A 39 34.11 10.37 -18.43
N LYS A 40 35.23 9.64 -18.55
CA LYS A 40 36.44 9.74 -17.72
C LYS A 40 37.60 10.25 -18.59
N GLU A 41 38.68 10.75 -17.98
CA GLU A 41 39.79 11.36 -18.73
C GLU A 41 40.57 10.34 -19.58
N ASN A 42 40.94 10.75 -20.81
CA ASN A 42 41.80 10.03 -21.80
C ASN A 42 41.17 8.82 -22.54
N THR A 43 40.33 9.08 -23.54
CA THR A 43 39.65 8.03 -24.35
C THR A 43 39.98 8.10 -25.85
N THR A 44 39.70 7.02 -26.58
CA THR A 44 39.94 6.94 -28.03
C THR A 44 38.94 7.79 -28.83
N ALA A 45 39.35 8.26 -30.02
CA ALA A 45 38.55 9.20 -30.82
C ALA A 45 37.19 8.63 -31.28
N SER A 46 37.12 7.34 -31.64
CA SER A 46 35.87 6.69 -32.10
C SER A 46 34.82 6.58 -31.00
N GLU A 47 35.24 6.22 -29.78
CA GLU A 47 34.34 6.10 -28.63
C GLU A 47 33.85 7.47 -28.17
N GLN A 48 34.69 8.50 -28.28
CA GLN A 48 34.36 9.89 -27.96
C GLN A 48 33.27 10.45 -28.88
N ASP A 49 33.32 10.17 -30.19
CA ASP A 49 32.30 10.62 -31.15
C ASP A 49 30.93 9.97 -30.89
N CYS A 50 30.90 8.66 -30.62
CA CYS A 50 29.67 7.95 -30.30
C CYS A 50 29.03 8.45 -28.99
N ALA A 51 29.84 8.66 -27.95
CA ALA A 51 29.37 9.23 -26.68
C ALA A 51 28.82 10.65 -26.88
N MET A 52 29.49 11.47 -27.70
CA MET A 52 29.02 12.81 -28.05
C MET A 52 27.68 12.81 -28.78
N ILE A 53 27.50 11.90 -29.75
CA ILE A 53 26.22 11.74 -30.46
C ILE A 53 25.11 11.38 -29.48
N LEU A 54 25.35 10.41 -28.60
CA LEU A 54 24.38 9.96 -27.60
C LEU A 54 23.98 11.08 -26.65
N LEU A 55 24.95 11.74 -26.02
CA LEU A 55 24.69 12.82 -25.07
C LEU A 55 23.92 13.95 -25.75
N ARG A 56 24.38 14.43 -26.91
CA ARG A 56 23.70 15.52 -27.64
C ARG A 56 22.30 15.12 -28.10
N HIS A 57 22.08 13.88 -28.54
CA HIS A 57 20.77 13.40 -28.96
C HIS A 57 19.75 13.52 -27.83
N HIS A 58 20.19 13.25 -26.60
CA HIS A 58 19.37 13.27 -25.38
C HIS A 58 19.42 14.61 -24.62
N LEU A 59 19.79 15.71 -25.28
CA LEU A 59 19.63 17.07 -24.73
C LEU A 59 18.40 17.76 -25.32
N HIS A 60 17.73 18.58 -24.52
CA HIS A 60 16.79 19.55 -25.07
C HIS A 60 17.47 20.48 -26.10
N GLU A 61 16.74 20.90 -27.12
CA GLU A 61 17.27 21.64 -28.26
C GLU A 61 18.03 22.92 -27.86
N SER A 62 17.51 23.67 -26.90
CA SER A 62 18.18 24.87 -26.37
C SER A 62 19.50 24.56 -25.65
N LEU A 63 19.64 23.39 -25.02
CA LEU A 63 20.90 22.95 -24.42
C LEU A 63 21.88 22.53 -25.52
N LYS A 64 21.43 21.85 -26.58
CA LYS A 64 22.28 21.54 -27.73
C LYS A 64 22.88 22.81 -28.34
N SER A 65 22.09 23.86 -28.51
CA SER A 65 22.58 25.16 -28.99
C SER A 65 23.61 25.76 -28.04
N GLN A 66 23.42 25.69 -26.73
CA GLN A 66 24.39 26.24 -25.76
C GLN A 66 25.72 25.50 -25.75
N TYR A 67 25.72 24.19 -26.00
CA TYR A 67 26.92 23.35 -25.96
C TYR A 67 27.44 22.94 -27.36
N LEU A 68 27.02 23.64 -28.43
CA LEU A 68 27.32 23.26 -29.81
C LEU A 68 28.82 23.20 -30.11
N THR A 69 29.62 24.05 -29.45
CA THR A 69 31.07 24.20 -29.65
C THR A 69 31.90 23.19 -28.85
N VAL A 70 31.31 22.49 -27.88
CA VAL A 70 32.01 21.50 -27.05
C VAL A 70 32.26 20.23 -27.86
N LYS A 71 33.53 19.85 -28.07
CA LYS A 71 33.93 18.70 -28.91
C LYS A 71 34.25 17.42 -28.13
N SER A 72 34.19 17.47 -26.80
CA SER A 72 34.56 16.36 -25.93
C SER A 72 33.38 15.91 -25.08
N SER A 73 33.11 14.60 -25.07
CA SER A 73 32.07 13.97 -24.24
C SER A 73 32.32 14.23 -22.77
N PHE A 74 33.57 14.12 -22.35
CA PHE A 74 34.01 14.44 -20.99
C PHE A 74 33.73 15.90 -20.62
N GLN A 75 34.11 16.85 -21.48
CA GLN A 75 33.85 18.27 -21.23
C GLN A 75 32.36 18.59 -21.20
N LEU A 76 31.57 17.98 -22.08
CA LEU A 76 30.11 18.14 -22.10
C LEU A 76 29.49 17.59 -20.81
N TRP A 77 29.85 16.37 -20.43
CA TRP A 77 29.39 15.72 -19.20
C TRP A 77 29.71 16.57 -17.97
N ARG A 78 30.96 17.03 -17.84
CA ARG A 78 31.39 17.90 -16.75
C ARG A 78 30.63 19.22 -16.74
N SER A 79 30.42 19.85 -17.89
CA SER A 79 29.68 21.12 -17.98
C SER A 79 28.21 20.97 -17.59
N LEU A 80 27.57 19.86 -17.97
CA LEU A 80 26.20 19.53 -17.56
C LEU A 80 26.14 19.27 -16.05
N LYS A 81 27.13 18.55 -15.51
CA LYS A 81 27.26 18.33 -14.07
C LYS A 81 27.43 19.64 -13.31
N ASP A 82 28.39 20.48 -13.67
CA ASP A 82 28.61 21.76 -12.99
C ASP A 82 27.35 22.65 -13.02
N ARG A 83 26.58 22.59 -14.10
CA ARG A 83 25.32 23.34 -14.21
C ARG A 83 24.20 22.79 -13.35
N PHE A 84 24.02 21.47 -13.26
CA PHE A 84 22.81 20.86 -12.71
C PHE A 84 23.02 20.03 -11.44
N ASP A 85 24.25 19.85 -10.94
CA ASP A 85 24.50 19.06 -9.73
C ASP A 85 23.83 19.66 -8.48
N HIS A 86 23.57 20.98 -8.49
CA HIS A 86 22.76 21.66 -7.47
C HIS A 86 21.33 21.10 -7.34
N GLN A 87 20.82 20.35 -8.33
CA GLN A 87 19.51 19.71 -8.23
C GLN A 87 19.46 18.73 -7.05
N LYS A 88 20.58 18.08 -6.70
CA LYS A 88 20.67 17.23 -5.50
C LYS A 88 20.36 18.02 -4.23
N THR A 89 20.87 19.25 -4.13
CA THR A 89 20.67 20.08 -2.94
C THR A 89 19.23 20.59 -2.80
N VAL A 90 18.47 20.62 -3.91
CA VAL A 90 17.04 20.98 -3.90
C VAL A 90 16.16 19.75 -3.63
N ILE A 91 16.45 18.63 -4.29
CA ILE A 91 15.63 17.40 -4.21
C ILE A 91 15.77 16.73 -2.85
N LEU A 92 16.99 16.64 -2.31
CA LEU A 92 17.27 15.91 -1.07
C LEU A 92 16.49 16.42 0.15
N PRO A 93 16.52 17.71 0.52
CA PRO A 93 15.78 18.19 1.69
C PRO A 93 14.26 18.00 1.52
N ARG A 94 13.75 18.14 0.30
CA ARG A 94 12.33 17.87 -0.01
C ARG A 94 11.99 16.40 0.16
N ALA A 95 12.82 15.49 -0.35
CA ALA A 95 12.61 14.05 -0.20
C ALA A 95 12.68 13.61 1.27
N ARG A 96 13.60 14.16 2.06
CA ARG A 96 13.67 13.93 3.51
C ARG A 96 12.41 14.43 4.23
N TYR A 97 11.91 15.61 3.86
CA TYR A 97 10.67 16.13 4.43
C TYR A 97 9.47 15.23 4.07
N GLU A 98 9.33 14.86 2.80
CA GLU A 98 8.30 13.91 2.35
C GLU A 98 8.41 12.57 3.09
N TRP A 99 9.63 12.05 3.31
CA TRP A 99 9.86 10.84 4.11
C TRP A 99 9.41 10.98 5.56
N ILE A 100 9.70 12.10 6.22
CA ILE A 100 9.26 12.34 7.59
C ILE A 100 7.73 12.38 7.67
N GLN A 101 7.09 13.10 6.74
CA GLN A 101 5.64 13.29 6.71
C GLN A 101 4.86 12.08 6.21
N LEU A 102 5.49 11.13 5.53
CA LEU A 102 4.81 9.95 5.03
C LEU A 102 4.20 9.14 6.18
N GLN A 103 2.90 8.87 6.13
CA GLN A 103 2.22 8.02 7.11
C GLN A 103 1.24 7.07 6.43
N LEU A 104 1.26 5.79 6.83
CA LEU A 104 0.34 4.78 6.30
C LEU A 104 -1.13 5.20 6.49
N GLN A 105 -1.46 5.75 7.66
CA GLN A 105 -2.83 6.17 8.00
C GLN A 105 -3.42 7.27 7.11
N ASP A 106 -2.59 8.03 6.37
CA ASP A 106 -3.07 9.10 5.50
C ASP A 106 -3.59 8.59 4.15
N PHE A 107 -3.42 7.29 3.88
CA PHE A 107 -3.83 6.66 2.63
C PHE A 107 -5.06 5.78 2.83
N LYS A 108 -6.01 5.90 1.90
CA LYS A 108 -7.17 5.01 1.82
C LYS A 108 -6.82 3.63 1.25
N MET A 109 -5.74 3.53 0.48
CA MET A 109 -5.34 2.28 -0.16
C MET A 109 -3.87 1.97 0.07
N ILE A 110 -3.56 0.72 0.42
CA ILE A 110 -2.18 0.26 0.63
C ILE A 110 -1.34 0.40 -0.64
N THR A 111 -1.94 0.17 -1.81
CA THR A 111 -1.27 0.38 -3.12
C THR A 111 -0.80 1.82 -3.33
N LYS A 112 -1.56 2.82 -2.84
CA LYS A 112 -1.20 4.25 -2.94
C LYS A 112 -0.07 4.60 -1.99
N TYR A 113 -0.16 4.15 -0.74
CA TYR A 113 0.95 4.29 0.22
C TYR A 113 2.23 3.68 -0.35
N ASN A 114 2.15 2.45 -0.88
CA ASN A 114 3.30 1.75 -1.45
C ASN A 114 3.96 2.53 -2.59
N SER A 115 3.14 3.09 -3.48
CA SER A 115 3.62 3.90 -4.61
C SER A 115 4.37 5.15 -4.12
N GLU A 116 3.83 5.85 -3.13
CA GLU A 116 4.48 7.04 -2.55
C GLU A 116 5.75 6.70 -1.78
N MET A 117 5.74 5.60 -1.03
CA MET A 117 6.92 5.06 -0.33
C MET A 117 8.08 4.87 -1.30
N PHE A 118 7.85 4.13 -2.39
CA PHE A 118 8.88 3.92 -3.42
C PHE A 118 9.27 5.22 -4.12
N ARG A 119 8.31 6.09 -4.44
CA ARG A 119 8.60 7.40 -5.06
C ARG A 119 9.57 8.23 -4.20
N ILE A 120 9.37 8.27 -2.88
CA ILE A 120 10.24 9.00 -1.95
C ILE A 120 11.60 8.32 -1.82
N VAL A 121 11.61 7.00 -1.61
CA VAL A 121 12.84 6.20 -1.49
C VAL A 121 13.71 6.32 -2.74
N SER A 122 13.12 6.29 -3.94
CA SER A 122 13.86 6.51 -5.19
C SER A 122 14.51 7.89 -5.24
N LYS A 123 13.81 8.95 -4.80
CA LYS A 123 14.41 10.30 -4.74
C LYS A 123 15.57 10.39 -3.75
N LEU A 124 15.45 9.73 -2.58
CA LEU A 124 16.53 9.68 -1.59
C LEU A 124 17.75 8.94 -2.14
N ARG A 125 17.56 7.75 -2.74
CA ARG A 125 18.63 6.96 -3.37
C ARG A 125 19.29 7.70 -4.53
N LEU A 126 18.52 8.40 -5.36
CA LEU A 126 19.04 9.28 -6.43
C LEU A 126 19.95 10.39 -5.91
N CYS A 127 19.73 10.84 -4.67
CA CYS A 127 20.55 11.84 -4.00
C CYS A 127 21.72 11.24 -3.20
N GLY A 128 21.92 9.91 -3.27
CA GLY A 128 22.97 9.20 -2.55
C GLY A 128 22.62 8.77 -1.12
N GLU A 129 21.34 8.82 -0.74
CA GLU A 129 20.86 8.27 0.55
C GLU A 129 20.26 6.89 0.36
N ASP A 130 20.97 5.89 0.86
CA ASP A 130 20.49 4.52 0.87
C ASP A 130 19.43 4.33 1.96
N VAL A 131 18.22 4.02 1.51
CA VAL A 131 17.13 3.58 2.39
C VAL A 131 17.04 2.07 2.36
N THR A 132 17.22 1.43 3.52
CA THR A 132 17.19 -0.04 3.67
C THR A 132 15.76 -0.56 3.87
N ASP A 133 15.53 -1.85 3.59
CA ASP A 133 14.26 -2.51 3.89
C ASP A 133 13.86 -2.35 5.36
N GLU A 134 14.81 -2.48 6.28
CA GLU A 134 14.57 -2.31 7.72
C GLU A 134 14.01 -0.91 8.04
N GLN A 135 14.55 0.14 7.41
CA GLN A 135 14.05 1.50 7.57
C GLN A 135 12.63 1.64 6.99
N MET A 136 12.35 1.02 5.84
CA MET A 136 11.02 1.01 5.23
C MET A 136 9.99 0.28 6.10
N LEU A 137 10.37 -0.86 6.68
CA LEU A 137 9.56 -1.62 7.63
C LEU A 137 9.26 -0.79 8.88
N LYS A 138 10.31 -0.25 9.53
CA LYS A 138 10.18 0.60 10.72
C LYS A 138 9.27 1.80 10.45
N LYS A 139 9.44 2.46 9.30
CA LYS A 139 8.62 3.60 8.88
C LYS A 139 7.15 3.24 8.68
N THR A 140 6.88 2.08 8.08
CA THR A 140 5.50 1.61 7.89
C THR A 140 4.85 1.30 9.23
N PHE A 141 5.53 0.55 10.10
CA PHE A 141 5.00 0.21 11.41
C PHE A 141 4.83 1.42 12.35
N SER A 142 5.65 2.46 12.23
CA SER A 142 5.53 3.65 13.09
C SER A 142 4.39 4.59 12.67
N THR A 143 3.75 4.33 11.54
CA THR A 143 2.75 5.24 10.94
C THR A 143 1.37 4.63 10.79
N PHE A 144 1.13 3.49 11.45
CA PHE A 144 -0.22 2.97 11.66
C PHE A 144 -1.06 3.93 12.49
N HIS A 145 -2.36 3.94 12.21
CA HIS A 145 -3.32 4.68 13.04
C HIS A 145 -3.35 4.15 14.47
N ALA A 146 -3.59 5.03 15.45
CA ALA A 146 -3.59 4.69 16.87
C ALA A 146 -4.62 3.62 17.24
N SER A 147 -5.74 3.51 16.51
CA SER A 147 -6.71 2.43 16.68
C SER A 147 -6.18 1.05 16.26
N ASN A 148 -5.13 1.02 15.43
CA ASN A 148 -4.61 -0.19 14.79
C ASN A 148 -3.31 -0.67 15.46
N LEU A 149 -3.05 -0.26 16.71
CA LEU A 149 -1.86 -0.67 17.46
C LEU A 149 -1.74 -2.18 17.61
N VAL A 150 -2.85 -2.89 17.84
CA VAL A 150 -2.84 -4.36 17.96
C VAL A 150 -2.46 -5.02 16.63
N LEU A 151 -3.03 -4.55 15.52
CA LEU A 151 -2.72 -5.06 14.18
C LEU A 151 -1.27 -4.79 13.81
N GLN A 152 -0.78 -3.59 14.14
CA GLN A 152 0.62 -3.22 13.94
C GLN A 152 1.57 -4.15 14.72
N GLN A 153 1.22 -4.49 15.96
CA GLN A 153 2.00 -5.43 16.77
C GLN A 153 1.98 -6.84 16.17
N GLN A 154 0.83 -7.32 15.68
CA GLN A 154 0.73 -8.61 15.00
C GLN A 154 1.65 -8.71 13.79
N TYR A 155 1.67 -7.70 12.93
CA TYR A 155 2.56 -7.70 11.76
C TYR A 155 4.04 -7.58 12.13
N ARG A 156 4.39 -6.94 13.26
CA ARG A 156 5.77 -6.94 13.76
C ARG A 156 6.21 -8.32 14.20
N GLU A 157 5.32 -9.07 14.85
CA GLU A 157 5.58 -10.44 15.31
C GLU A 157 5.74 -11.44 14.17
N CYS A 158 5.23 -11.14 12.97
CA CYS A 158 5.49 -11.93 11.77
C CYS A 158 6.97 -11.95 11.36
N GLY A 159 7.78 -10.99 11.80
CA GLY A 159 9.23 -11.02 11.61
C GLY A 159 9.69 -10.87 10.14
N PHE A 160 9.01 -10.03 9.36
CA PHE A 160 9.38 -9.76 7.96
C PHE A 160 10.81 -9.20 7.86
N ASN A 161 11.58 -9.71 6.89
CA ASN A 161 12.95 -9.25 6.64
C ASN A 161 13.02 -8.21 5.53
N THR A 162 12.06 -8.23 4.60
CA THR A 162 12.01 -7.31 3.46
C THR A 162 10.71 -6.52 3.46
N TYR A 163 10.75 -5.29 2.94
CA TYR A 163 9.54 -4.48 2.81
C TYR A 163 8.53 -5.09 1.83
N SER A 164 9.01 -5.82 0.81
CA SER A 164 8.17 -6.54 -0.15
C SER A 164 7.32 -7.64 0.49
N GLU A 165 7.84 -8.35 1.50
CA GLU A 165 7.06 -9.34 2.27
C GLU A 165 5.92 -8.67 3.04
N LEU A 166 6.22 -7.60 3.78
CA LEU A 166 5.22 -6.84 4.55
C LEU A 166 4.12 -6.30 3.64
N ILE A 167 4.49 -5.60 2.56
CA ILE A 167 3.50 -4.94 1.71
C ILE A 167 2.60 -5.96 0.99
N SER A 168 3.14 -7.12 0.60
CA SER A 168 2.35 -8.20 0.02
C SER A 168 1.30 -8.70 1.02
N CYS A 169 1.68 -8.87 2.28
CA CYS A 169 0.76 -9.30 3.33
C CYS A 169 -0.34 -8.25 3.61
N LEU A 170 0.02 -6.96 3.65
CA LEU A 170 -0.93 -5.87 3.83
C LEU A 170 -1.94 -5.77 2.68
N LEU A 171 -1.48 -5.94 1.43
CA LEU A 171 -2.35 -5.92 0.24
C LEU A 171 -3.35 -7.08 0.26
N VAL A 172 -2.91 -8.29 0.61
CA VAL A 172 -3.82 -9.44 0.74
C VAL A 172 -4.84 -9.21 1.85
N ALA A 173 -4.43 -8.62 2.97
CA ALA A 173 -5.34 -8.31 4.07
C ALA A 173 -6.37 -7.24 3.69
N GLU A 174 -5.97 -6.19 2.96
CA GLU A 174 -6.86 -5.15 2.43
C GLU A 174 -7.97 -5.75 1.56
N GLU A 175 -7.62 -6.59 0.58
CA GLU A 175 -8.59 -7.26 -0.30
C GLU A 175 -9.52 -8.22 0.47
N ASN A 176 -8.97 -9.01 1.39
CA ASN A 176 -9.77 -9.92 2.22
C ASN A 176 -10.78 -9.15 3.09
N ASN A 177 -10.40 -7.99 3.64
CA ASN A 177 -11.29 -7.15 4.42
C ASN A 177 -12.41 -6.55 3.56
N GLN A 178 -12.10 -6.11 2.34
CA GLN A 178 -13.12 -5.64 1.39
C GLN A 178 -14.13 -6.74 1.05
N LEU A 179 -13.66 -7.98 0.80
CA LEU A 179 -14.53 -9.13 0.57
C LEU A 179 -15.42 -9.45 1.77
N LEU A 180 -14.87 -9.44 2.98
CA LEU A 180 -15.63 -9.64 4.22
C LEU A 180 -16.73 -8.59 4.37
N LEU A 181 -16.41 -7.31 4.15
CA LEU A 181 -17.40 -6.24 4.18
C LEU A 181 -18.49 -6.48 3.14
N ASN A 182 -18.15 -6.82 1.91
CA ASN A 182 -19.15 -7.12 0.86
C ASN A 182 -20.07 -8.29 1.27
N ASN A 183 -19.52 -9.35 1.87
CA ASN A 183 -20.30 -10.48 2.37
C ASN A 183 -21.30 -10.10 3.48
N HIS A 184 -20.95 -9.12 4.33
CA HIS A 184 -21.88 -8.60 5.33
C HIS A 184 -23.03 -7.81 4.69
N HIS A 185 -22.76 -7.07 3.61
CA HIS A 185 -23.76 -6.27 2.90
C HIS A 185 -24.65 -7.12 1.96
N THR A 186 -24.22 -8.30 1.53
CA THR A 186 -24.99 -9.20 0.66
C THR A 186 -25.94 -10.14 1.41
N ARG A 187 -26.04 -10.04 2.75
CA ARG A 187 -27.07 -10.78 3.50
C ARG A 187 -28.47 -10.39 2.99
N PRO A 188 -29.29 -11.34 2.53
CA PRO A 188 -30.66 -11.05 2.13
C PRO A 188 -31.45 -10.48 3.30
N THR A 189 -32.19 -9.40 3.05
CA THR A 189 -33.23 -8.85 3.94
C THR A 189 -34.28 -9.94 4.19
N GLY A 190 -34.04 -10.82 5.17
CA GLY A 190 -34.91 -11.96 5.46
C GLY A 190 -34.28 -13.14 6.20
N SER A 191 -32.95 -13.20 6.39
CA SER A 191 -32.38 -14.24 7.26
C SER A 191 -32.74 -13.95 8.72
N LYS A 192 -33.66 -14.73 9.29
CA LYS A 192 -33.97 -14.73 10.73
C LYS A 192 -32.66 -14.82 11.53
N PRO A 193 -32.49 -14.07 12.63
CA PRO A 193 -31.42 -14.35 13.57
C PRO A 193 -31.54 -15.82 14.01
N LEU A 194 -30.44 -16.56 13.97
CA LEU A 194 -30.35 -17.85 14.66
C LEU A 194 -30.70 -17.59 16.14
N PRO A 195 -31.60 -18.37 16.76
CA PRO A 195 -31.83 -18.23 18.19
C PRO A 195 -30.51 -18.50 18.91
N GLU A 196 -30.04 -17.54 19.69
CA GLU A 196 -29.05 -17.75 20.74
C GLU A 196 -29.66 -18.75 21.73
N ASN A 197 -29.45 -20.04 21.49
CA ASN A 197 -29.57 -21.03 22.53
C ASN A 197 -28.32 -20.91 23.40
N SER A 198 -28.35 -19.96 24.33
CA SER A 198 -27.58 -20.01 25.55
C SER A 198 -28.03 -21.24 26.35
N VAL A 199 -27.49 -22.40 26.01
CA VAL A 199 -27.49 -23.58 26.88
C VAL A 199 -26.10 -23.63 27.48
N ALA A 200 -25.97 -23.02 28.66
CA ALA A 200 -24.89 -23.32 29.57
C ALA A 200 -24.90 -24.84 29.83
N LEU A 201 -23.82 -25.53 29.50
CA LEU A 201 -23.52 -26.85 30.04
C LEU A 201 -22.50 -26.66 31.17
N PRO A 202 -22.81 -27.03 32.42
CA PRO A 202 -21.79 -27.21 33.44
C PRO A 202 -21.08 -28.55 33.22
N GLU A 203 -19.75 -28.52 33.33
CA GLU A 203 -18.91 -29.71 33.44
C GLU A 203 -19.26 -30.51 34.71
N ALA A 204 -19.39 -31.84 34.58
CA ALA A 204 -18.92 -32.80 35.57
C ALA A 204 -18.96 -34.23 35.01
N ASN A 205 -17.80 -34.89 35.05
CA ASN A 205 -17.61 -36.32 34.80
C ASN A 205 -18.39 -37.16 35.83
N THR A 206 -18.96 -38.30 35.43
CA THR A 206 -18.77 -39.62 36.09
C THR A 206 -19.54 -40.74 35.37
N THR A 207 -18.90 -41.89 35.36
CA THR A 207 -19.26 -43.21 34.84
C THR A 207 -20.58 -43.81 35.38
N SER A 208 -21.37 -44.48 34.52
CA SER A 208 -21.70 -45.94 34.63
C SER A 208 -23.03 -46.37 33.98
N SER A 209 -22.92 -47.41 33.14
CA SER A 209 -23.83 -48.52 32.80
C SER A 209 -25.27 -48.57 33.35
N LYS A 210 -26.26 -48.71 32.43
CA LYS A 210 -27.28 -49.80 32.31
C LYS A 210 -28.67 -49.35 31.82
N LYS A 211 -29.06 -49.92 30.66
CA LYS A 211 -30.26 -50.73 30.36
C LYS A 211 -31.70 -50.23 30.69
N GLY A 212 -32.57 -50.33 29.66
CA GLY A 212 -34.01 -50.64 29.79
C GLY A 212 -34.93 -49.56 29.19
N SER A 213 -35.44 -49.68 27.97
CA SER A 213 -36.65 -50.45 27.54
C SER A 213 -37.96 -49.97 28.17
N GLY A 214 -38.88 -49.44 27.36
CA GLY A 214 -40.28 -49.27 27.74
C GLY A 214 -41.12 -48.47 26.74
N ARG A 215 -41.81 -49.16 25.84
CA ARG A 215 -42.89 -48.65 24.96
C ARG A 215 -44.12 -48.28 25.80
N TYR A 216 -45.02 -47.40 25.33
CA TYR A 216 -46.46 -47.65 25.13
C TYR A 216 -47.24 -46.38 24.72
N HIS A 217 -48.28 -46.64 23.92
CA HIS A 217 -49.20 -45.76 23.19
C HIS A 217 -50.16 -44.91 24.05
N GLY A 218 -50.71 -43.83 23.46
CA GLY A 218 -52.06 -43.35 23.83
C GLY A 218 -52.38 -41.89 23.49
N SER A 219 -53.01 -41.63 22.35
CA SER A 219 -53.99 -40.53 22.14
C SER A 219 -55.40 -41.17 22.24
N PRO A 220 -56.58 -40.49 22.41
CA PRO A 220 -56.93 -39.12 21.99
C PRO A 220 -58.03 -38.33 22.81
N ARG A 221 -58.27 -37.06 22.41
CA ARG A 221 -59.52 -36.26 22.29
C ARG A 221 -60.68 -36.30 23.34
N GLY A 222 -61.18 -35.08 23.66
CA GLY A 222 -62.54 -34.72 24.18
C GLY A 222 -62.45 -33.90 25.48
N HIS A 223 -63.16 -32.80 25.79
CA HIS A 223 -64.42 -32.16 25.39
C HIS A 223 -64.31 -30.63 25.62
N SER A 224 -64.78 -29.76 24.71
CA SER A 224 -66.02 -28.96 24.79
C SER A 224 -66.28 -28.24 26.12
N TYR A 225 -66.26 -26.90 26.13
CA TYR A 225 -67.36 -26.01 26.52
C TYR A 225 -67.05 -24.58 26.05
N GLY A 226 -67.99 -23.99 25.31
CA GLY A 226 -67.89 -22.60 24.86
C GLY A 226 -68.33 -21.61 25.94
N HIS A 227 -67.86 -20.37 25.81
CA HIS A 227 -68.69 -19.19 25.98
C HIS A 227 -68.00 -18.01 25.29
N GLY A 228 -68.71 -17.41 24.32
CA GLY A 228 -68.29 -16.18 23.71
C GLY A 228 -68.47 -14.98 24.63
N ARG A 229 -67.72 -13.92 24.35
CA ARG A 229 -68.19 -12.53 24.23
C ARG A 229 -67.01 -11.69 23.79
N GLY A 230 -67.09 -11.16 22.56
CA GLY A 230 -66.21 -10.08 22.14
C GLY A 230 -66.59 -8.79 22.87
N HIS A 231 -65.59 -7.95 23.14
CA HIS A 231 -65.57 -6.52 22.81
C HIS A 231 -64.24 -5.91 23.28
N GLY A 232 -63.58 -5.20 22.36
CA GLY A 232 -63.08 -3.86 22.66
C GLY A 232 -61.72 -3.68 23.32
N ALA A 233 -60.76 -3.28 22.48
CA ALA A 233 -59.89 -2.11 22.67
C ALA A 233 -58.66 -2.17 23.62
N ARG A 234 -57.49 -2.21 22.94
CA ARG A 234 -56.36 -1.25 22.98
C ARG A 234 -55.62 -0.97 24.31
N GLY A 235 -54.34 -1.38 24.30
CA GLY A 235 -53.16 -0.67 24.87
C GLY A 235 -52.84 -0.97 26.34
N ARG A 236 -51.90 -1.86 26.69
CA ARG A 236 -50.42 -1.70 26.70
C ARG A 236 -49.99 -0.26 27.05
N GLY A 237 -49.24 0.02 28.10
CA GLY A 237 -48.51 -0.78 29.08
C GLY A 237 -47.49 0.14 29.75
N ARG A 238 -47.46 0.15 31.09
CA ARG A 238 -46.38 0.75 31.90
C ARG A 238 -45.19 -0.20 31.91
N GLY A 239 -43.97 0.32 31.99
CA GLY A 239 -42.83 -0.50 32.44
C GLY A 239 -41.45 0.00 32.05
N ASN A 240 -40.74 0.53 33.04
CA ASN A 240 -39.32 0.86 33.08
C ASN A 240 -38.37 -0.27 32.64
N GLY A 241 -37.15 0.11 32.25
CA GLY A 241 -35.95 -0.55 32.76
C GLY A 241 -34.89 -0.95 31.73
N HIS A 242 -33.73 -0.28 31.84
CA HIS A 242 -32.35 -0.76 31.60
C HIS A 242 -31.98 -1.42 30.26
N GLY A 243 -30.91 -0.91 29.63
CA GLY A 243 -30.26 -1.61 28.52
C GLY A 243 -28.97 -0.94 28.04
N ASN A 244 -27.85 -1.44 28.58
CA ASN A 244 -26.52 -1.62 27.99
C ASN A 244 -25.97 -0.61 26.98
N HIS A 245 -24.83 -0.01 27.38
CA HIS A 245 -23.78 0.48 26.49
C HIS A 245 -23.33 -0.65 25.56
N HIS A 246 -23.77 -0.58 24.31
CA HIS A 246 -23.27 -1.41 23.23
C HIS A 246 -21.96 -0.79 22.74
N SER A 247 -20.84 -1.49 22.95
CA SER A 247 -19.59 -1.22 22.26
C SER A 247 -19.81 -1.48 20.78
N THR A 248 -20.10 -0.43 20.03
CA THR A 248 -20.06 -0.43 18.57
C THR A 248 -18.61 -0.65 18.16
N TRP A 249 -18.36 -1.78 17.53
CA TRP A 249 -17.13 -2.09 16.83
C TRP A 249 -16.82 -0.94 15.87
N ILE A 250 -15.80 -0.17 16.23
CA ILE A 250 -15.32 0.96 15.45
C ILE A 250 -14.65 0.42 14.19
N ASN A 251 -15.19 0.89 13.08
CA ASN A 251 -14.53 0.94 11.78
C ASN A 251 -13.29 1.84 11.87
N PRO A 252 -12.14 1.42 11.35
CA PRO A 252 -11.38 2.37 10.57
C PRO A 252 -10.88 1.71 9.29
N ASN A 253 -11.11 2.43 8.19
CA ASN A 253 -10.44 2.30 6.90
C ASN A 253 -9.20 1.41 6.95
N ILE A 254 -9.33 0.21 6.39
CA ILE A 254 -8.24 -0.58 5.86
C ILE A 254 -8.36 -0.48 4.35
#